data_AF-A0A848WJD2-F1
#
_entry.id   AF-A0A848WJD2-F1
#
_cell.length_a   1.000
_cell.length_b   1.000
_cell.length_c   1.000
_cell.angle_alpha   90.00
_cell.angle_beta   90.00
_cell.angle_gamma   90.00
#
_symmetry.space_group_name_H-M   'P 1'
#
loop_
_entity.id
_entity.type
_entity.pdbx_description
1 polymer ?
#
loop_
_entity_poly.entity_id
_entity_poly.type
_entity_poly.pdbx_seq_one_letter_code
_entity_poly.pdbx_strand_id
1 'polypeptide(L)'
;MGAGAPGGFFDGKLAASGEEVWLIARGAHLEALERDGMRVLSLNDDLHVKDIRATGDPGDVGLLDAVFFMVKNADMESTAEAI
;
A
#
# COMPACT_ATOMS: atom_id res chain seq x y z
N MET A 1 -2.44 -0.66 -5.29
CA MET A 1 -2.02 -1.99 -5.81
C MET A 1 -0.52 -2.12 -5.81
N GLY A 2 0.01 -3.00 -4.96
CA GLY A 2 1.44 -3.22 -4.81
C GLY A 2 2.08 -2.24 -3.83
N ALA A 3 2.28 -2.67 -2.58
CA ALA A 3 3.02 -1.94 -1.55
C ALA A 3 4.56 -2.07 -1.71
N GLY A 4 5.07 -1.89 -2.92
CA GLY A 4 6.51 -1.85 -3.19
C GLY A 4 7.14 -0.52 -2.78
N ALA A 5 8.38 -0.25 -3.21
CA ALA A 5 9.03 1.04 -2.94
C ALA A 5 8.20 2.27 -3.36
N PRO A 6 7.67 2.38 -4.60
CA PRO A 6 6.83 3.52 -4.97
C PRO A 6 5.49 3.52 -4.21
N GLY A 7 4.80 2.37 -4.15
CA GLY A 7 3.52 2.21 -3.44
C GLY A 7 3.62 2.65 -1.99
N GLY A 8 4.54 2.04 -1.23
CA GLY A 8 4.72 2.37 0.19
C GLY A 8 5.11 3.83 0.44
N PHE A 9 5.86 4.47 -0.46
CA PHE A 9 6.21 5.88 -0.33
C PHE A 9 4.99 6.80 -0.53
N PHE A 10 4.23 6.64 -1.61
CA PHE A 10 3.07 7.47 -1.90
C PHE A 10 1.91 7.18 -0.94
N ASP A 11 1.60 5.90 -0.74
CA ASP A 11 0.50 5.45 0.12
C ASP A 11 0.76 5.85 1.57
N GLY A 12 2.01 5.74 2.04
CA GLY A 12 2.40 6.20 3.36
C GLY A 12 2.18 7.71 3.53
N LYS A 13 2.58 8.52 2.54
CA LYS A 13 2.38 9.97 2.58
C LYS A 13 0.90 10.38 2.53
N LEU A 14 0.09 9.70 1.73
CA LEU A 14 -1.36 9.93 1.66
C LEU A 14 -2.04 9.57 2.98
N ALA A 15 -1.69 8.44 3.58
CA ALA A 15 -2.21 8.06 4.88
C ALA A 15 -1.81 9.08 5.97
N ALA A 16 -0.57 9.59 5.91
CA ALA A 16 -0.09 10.62 6.82
C ALA A 16 -0.80 11.98 6.64
N SER A 17 -1.37 12.27 5.47
CA SER A 17 -2.20 13.47 5.26
C SER A 17 -3.65 13.30 5.71
N GLY A 18 -4.03 12.13 6.23
CA GLY A 18 -5.37 11.85 6.74
C GLY A 18 -6.33 11.24 5.72
N GLU A 19 -5.84 10.85 4.54
CA GLU A 19 -6.65 10.15 3.54
C GLU A 19 -6.87 8.69 3.94
N GLU A 20 -8.00 8.12 3.53
CA GLU A 20 -8.25 6.70 3.65
C GLU A 20 -7.45 5.93 2.59
N VAL A 21 -6.47 5.12 3.03
CA VAL A 21 -5.58 4.38 2.13
C VAL A 21 -5.56 2.90 2.49
N TRP A 22 -5.70 2.06 1.48
CA TRP A 22 -5.57 0.61 1.55
C TRP A 22 -4.38 0.13 0.74
N LEU A 23 -3.49 -0.64 1.38
CA LEU A 23 -2.33 -1.23 0.74
C LEU A 23 -2.60 -2.68 0.36
N ILE A 24 -2.31 -3.02 -0.89
CA ILE A 24 -2.32 -4.42 -1.34
C ILE A 24 -0.90 -4.97 -1.24
N ALA A 25 -0.69 -5.86 -0.27
CA ALA A 25 0.59 -6.48 0.07
C ALA A 25 0.42 -7.98 0.34
N ARG A 26 1.50 -8.76 0.27
CA ARG A 26 1.43 -10.22 0.49
C ARG A 26 2.61 -10.74 1.30
N GLY A 27 2.41 -11.91 1.92
CA GLY A 27 3.42 -12.61 2.70
C GLY A 27 4.00 -11.76 3.83
N ALA A 28 5.31 -11.88 4.06
CA ALA A 28 6.00 -11.20 5.15
C ALA A 28 5.85 -9.67 5.15
N HIS A 29 5.58 -9.04 4.00
CA HIS A 29 5.35 -7.60 3.97
C HIS A 29 3.99 -7.21 4.53
N LEU A 30 2.92 -7.97 4.20
CA LEU A 30 1.59 -7.76 4.77
C LEU A 30 1.62 -7.95 6.29
N GLU A 31 2.23 -9.05 6.76
CA GLU A 31 2.38 -9.32 8.20
C GLU A 31 3.13 -8.20 8.94
N ALA A 32 4.14 -7.60 8.29
CA ALA A 32 4.87 -6.47 8.85
C ALA A 32 4.02 -5.19 8.90
N LEU A 33 3.21 -4.92 7.87
CA LEU A 33 2.30 -3.77 7.84
C LEU A 33 1.24 -3.89 8.94
N GLU A 34 0.67 -5.08 9.14
CA GLU A 34 -0.33 -5.34 10.18
C GLU A 34 0.26 -5.21 11.59
N ARG A 35 1.49 -5.68 11.80
CA ARG A 35 2.15 -5.67 13.12
C ARG A 35 2.73 -4.31 13.47
N ASP A 36 3.47 -3.70 12.54
CA ASP A 36 4.34 -2.56 12.81
C ASP A 36 3.84 -1.26 12.16
N GLY A 37 2.85 -1.33 11.27
CA GLY A 37 2.43 -0.22 10.41
C GLY A 37 3.40 0.05 9.26
N MET A 38 3.21 1.18 8.57
CA MET A 38 4.05 1.63 7.47
C MET A 38 5.14 2.59 7.95
N ARG A 39 6.39 2.31 7.59
CA ARG A 39 7.54 3.21 7.82
C ARG A 39 8.15 3.62 6.50
N VAL A 40 8.30 4.93 6.31
CA VAL A 40 8.98 5.51 5.15
C VAL A 40 10.18 6.30 5.66
N LEU A 41 11.38 5.85 5.33
CA LEU A 41 12.60 6.58 5.65
C LEU A 41 12.96 7.48 4.47
N SER A 42 13.22 8.76 4.72
CA SER A 42 13.54 9.70 3.65
C SER A 42 14.54 10.77 4.08
N LEU A 43 15.17 11.42 3.10
CA LEU A 43 16.17 12.47 3.36
C LEU A 43 15.56 13.70 4.05
N ASN A 44 14.28 13.98 3.79
CA ASN A 44 13.64 15.19 4.29
C ASN A 44 13.01 14.94 5.64
N ASP A 45 12.24 13.86 5.78
CA ASP A 45 11.62 13.45 7.03
C ASP A 45 11.28 11.95 6.99
N ASP A 46 11.54 11.27 8.09
CA ASP A 46 11.03 9.92 8.31
C ASP A 46 9.55 9.99 8.68
N LEU A 47 8.80 8.98 8.25
CA LEU A 47 7.37 8.84 8.51
C LEU A 47 7.08 7.46 9.09
N HIS A 48 6.21 7.43 10.10
CA HIS A 48 5.66 6.19 10.63
C HIS A 48 4.14 6.31 10.79
N VAL A 49 3.40 5.59 9.95
CA VAL A 49 1.94 5.45 10.04
C VAL A 49 1.66 4.12 10.73
N LYS A 50 1.27 4.17 12.01
CA LYS A 50 1.02 2.95 12.81
C LYS A 50 -0.22 2.20 12.32
N ASP A 51 -1.31 2.94 12.14
CA ASP A 51 -2.61 2.38 11.75
C ASP A 51 -2.78 2.50 10.24
N ILE A 52 -2.15 1.59 9.49
CA ILE A 52 -2.29 1.51 8.05
C ILE A 52 -3.21 0.32 7.70
N ARG A 53 -4.15 0.51 6.77
CA ARG A 53 -5.00 -0.58 6.30
C ARG A 53 -4.26 -1.33 5.19
N ALA A 54 -4.12 -2.64 5.36
CA ALA A 54 -3.48 -3.50 4.37
C ALA A 54 -4.24 -4.82 4.26
N THR A 55 -4.27 -5.39 3.05
CA THR A 55 -4.83 -6.72 2.78
C THR A 55 -4.05 -7.39 1.66
N GLY A 56 -4.15 -8.72 1.59
CA GLY A 56 -3.68 -9.53 0.46
C GLY A 56 -4.70 -9.70 -0.65
N ASP A 57 -5.96 -9.37 -0.40
CA ASP A 57 -7.06 -9.52 -1.36
C ASP A 57 -7.72 -8.15 -1.66
N PRO A 58 -7.59 -7.63 -2.89
CA PRO A 58 -8.28 -6.40 -3.29
C PRO A 58 -9.79 -6.43 -3.08
N GLY A 59 -10.42 -7.61 -3.11
CA GLY A 59 -11.85 -7.78 -2.89
C GLY A 59 -12.33 -7.34 -1.49
N ASP A 60 -11.44 -7.27 -0.51
CA ASP A 60 -11.77 -6.84 0.86
C ASP A 60 -11.96 -5.31 0.99
N VAL A 61 -11.46 -4.53 0.02
CA VAL A 61 -11.32 -3.07 0.13
C VAL A 61 -12.60 -2.32 -0.28
N GLY A 62 -13.46 -2.96 -1.10
CA GLY A 62 -14.67 -2.33 -1.62
C GLY A 62 -14.39 -1.24 -2.67
N LEU A 63 -15.36 -0.33 -2.87
CA LEU A 63 -15.24 0.75 -3.86
C LEU A 63 -14.31 1.86 -3.36
N LEU A 64 -13.46 2.35 -4.26
CA LEU A 64 -12.50 3.43 -4.01
C LEU A 64 -12.66 4.55 -5.05
N ASP A 65 -12.27 5.77 -4.68
CA ASP A 65 -12.23 6.91 -5.61
C ASP A 65 -11.08 6.82 -6.63
N ALA A 66 -9.97 6.20 -6.22
CA ALA A 66 -8.79 6.04 -7.05
C ALA A 66 -8.02 4.76 -6.69
N VAL A 67 -7.39 4.16 -7.69
CA VAL A 67 -6.48 3.02 -7.53
C VAL A 67 -5.10 3.38 -8.06
N PHE A 68 -4.10 3.33 -7.19
CA PHE A 68 -2.71 3.51 -7.57
C PHE A 68 -2.11 2.18 -7.99
N PHE A 69 -1.80 2.03 -9.28
CA PHE A 69 -1.31 0.79 -9.86
C PHE A 69 0.23 0.80 -9.93
N MET A 70 0.89 0.25 -8.90
CA MET A 70 2.33 0.41 -8.67
C MET A 70 3.10 -0.91 -8.63
N VAL A 71 2.67 -1.88 -9.45
CA VAL A 71 3.41 -3.13 -9.70
C VAL A 71 4.40 -2.98 -10.85
N LYS A 72 5.33 -3.92 -10.99
CA LYS A 72 6.22 -3.97 -12.16
C LYS A 72 5.44 -4.41 -13.39
N ASN A 73 5.91 -4.02 -14.58
CA ASN A 73 5.25 -4.39 -15.85
C ASN A 73 4.96 -5.90 -15.98
N ALA A 74 5.84 -6.76 -15.46
CA ALA A 74 5.66 -8.20 -15.52
C ALA A 74 4.43 -8.72 -14.75
N ASP A 75 3.90 -7.93 -13.81
CA ASP A 75 2.74 -8.29 -12.98
C ASP A 75 1.49 -7.49 -13.40
N MET A 76 1.54 -6.74 -14.51
CA MET A 76 0.51 -5.77 -14.86
C MET A 76 -0.83 -6.45 -15.16
N GLU A 77 -0.86 -7.43 -16.07
CA GLU A 77 -2.09 -8.13 -16.44
C GLU A 77 -2.71 -8.86 -15.25
N SER A 78 -1.92 -9.65 -14.52
CA SER A 78 -2.42 -10.43 -13.39
C SER A 78 -2.93 -9.57 -12.24
N THR A 79 -2.34 -8.39 -12.03
CA THR A 79 -2.84 -7.43 -11.03
C THR A 79 -4.12 -6.75 -11.51
N ALA A 80 -4.28 -6.54 -12.82
CA ALA A 80 -5.47 -5.90 -13.36
C ALA A 80 -6.68 -6.83 -13.33
N GLU A 81 -6.48 -8.13 -13.52
CA GLU A 81 -7.51 -9.17 -13.37
C GLU A 81 -7.98 -9.36 -11.92
N ALA A 82 -7.19 -8.91 -10.94
CA ALA A 82 -7.50 -9.05 -9.51
C ALA A 82 -8.33 -7.89 -8.93
N ILE A 83 -8.69 -6.89 -9.74
CA ILE A 83 -9.54 -5.74 -9.38
C ILE A 83 -10.92 -5.93 -10.00
#